data_AF-A0A830EW48-F1
#
_entry.id   AF-A0A830EW48-F1
#
_cell.length_a   1.000
_cell.length_b   1.000
_cell.length_c   1.000
_cell.angle_alpha   90.00
_cell.angle_beta   90.00
_cell.angle_gamma   90.00
#
_symmetry.space_group_name_H-M   'P 1'
#
loop_
_entity.id
_entity.type
_entity.pdbx_description
1 polymer ?
#
loop_
_entity_poly.entity_id
_entity_poly.type
_entity_poly.pdbx_seq_one_letter_code
_entity_poly.pdbx_strand_id
1 'polypeptide(L)' 'MRIPDDAAAACPVCGNAYDSVSEHDAGLMVNLLDNERYRRVCFDPVGVDGEPRVRFYHHTHGQTAGGGCGGPPVAPE' A
#
# COMPACT_ATOMS: atom_id res chain seq x y z
N MET A 1 7.98 -9.28 -10.56
CA MET A 1 7.75 -8.93 -9.14
C MET A 1 9.02 -9.16 -8.36
N ARG A 2 9.47 -8.16 -7.58
CA ARG A 2 10.60 -8.26 -6.64
C ARG A 2 10.26 -7.65 -5.28
N ILE A 3 11.03 -7.98 -4.24
CA ILE A 3 10.99 -7.29 -2.95
C ILE A 3 12.09 -6.23 -2.96
N PRO A 4 11.79 -4.92 -2.87
CA PRO A 4 12.80 -3.87 -2.84
C PRO A 4 13.52 -3.83 -1.48
N ASP A 5 14.86 -3.77 -1.50
CA ASP A 5 15.71 -3.67 -0.29
C ASP A 5 15.78 -2.23 0.28
N ASP A 6 15.42 -1.24 -0.53
CA ASP A 6 15.49 0.20 -0.25
C ASP A 6 14.14 0.77 0.23
N ALA A 7 13.23 -0.08 0.67
CA ALA A 7 11.88 0.34 1.02
C ALA A 7 11.85 1.20 2.30
N ALA A 8 11.14 2.34 2.23
CA ALA A 8 10.92 3.21 3.38
C ALA A 8 10.19 2.48 4.51
N ALA A 9 10.48 2.80 5.79
CA ALA A 9 9.85 2.12 6.93
C ALA A 9 8.34 2.39 7.07
N ALA A 10 7.85 3.49 6.51
CA ALA A 10 6.43 3.85 6.47
C ALA A 10 5.93 3.86 5.03
N CYS A 11 4.64 3.59 4.84
CA CYS A 11 4.00 3.63 3.54
C CYS A 11 3.98 5.08 3.03
N PRO A 12 4.61 5.38 1.87
CA PRO A 12 4.67 6.73 1.35
C PRO A 12 3.29 7.28 0.95
N VAL A 13 2.32 6.40 0.70
CA VAL A 13 0.96 6.76 0.25
C VAL A 13 0.07 7.19 1.42
N CYS A 14 0.10 6.46 2.54
CA CYS A 14 -0.85 6.68 3.64
C CYS A 14 -0.19 6.97 5.00
N GLY A 15 1.13 7.01 5.06
CA GLY A 15 1.91 7.26 6.29
C GLY A 15 1.93 6.10 7.31
N ASN A 16 1.14 5.05 7.11
CA ASN A 16 1.07 3.92 8.04
C ASN A 16 2.24 2.94 7.88
N ALA A 17 2.52 2.18 8.94
CA ALA A 17 3.29 0.94 8.82
C ALA A 17 2.61 -0.03 7.83
N TYR A 18 3.41 -0.86 7.19
CA TYR A 18 2.95 -1.92 6.27
C TYR A 18 3.69 -3.22 6.62
N ASP A 19 3.15 -4.36 6.19
CA ASP A 19 3.70 -5.70 6.46
C ASP A 19 4.67 -6.14 5.38
N SER A 20 4.35 -5.86 4.11
CA SER A 20 5.20 -6.22 2.99
C SER A 20 5.09 -5.21 1.84
N VAL A 21 6.16 -5.12 1.07
CA VAL A 21 6.23 -4.32 -0.16
C VAL A 21 6.65 -5.21 -1.32
N SER A 22 6.06 -4.97 -2.49
CA SER A 22 6.49 -5.60 -3.74
C SER A 22 6.55 -4.61 -4.88
N GLU A 23 7.50 -4.78 -5.79
CA GLU A 23 7.70 -3.90 -6.93
C GLU A 23 7.48 -4.65 -8.25
N HIS A 24 6.82 -3.98 -9.19
CA HIS A 24 6.40 -4.52 -10.48
C HIS A 24 6.75 -3.57 -11.62
N ASP A 25 7.06 -4.15 -12.78
CA ASP A 25 7.63 -3.49 -13.96
C ASP A 25 6.95 -3.87 -15.28
N ALA A 26 5.84 -4.58 -15.18
CA ALA A 26 5.03 -5.03 -16.29
C ALA A 26 3.56 -4.67 -16.05
N GLY A 27 2.69 -5.06 -16.98
CA GLY A 27 1.25 -4.88 -16.85
C GLY A 27 0.70 -5.49 -15.56
N LEU A 28 -0.25 -4.79 -14.94
CA LEU A 28 -0.83 -5.15 -13.65
C LEU A 28 -2.31 -5.49 -13.82
N MET A 29 -2.72 -6.61 -13.22
CA MET A 29 -4.12 -6.91 -12.95
C MET A 29 -4.30 -6.95 -11.44
N VAL A 30 -5.15 -6.07 -10.93
CA VAL A 30 -5.36 -5.91 -9.49
C VAL A 30 -6.80 -6.30 -9.17
N ASN A 31 -6.96 -7.28 -8.30
CA ASN A 31 -8.24 -7.61 -7.69
C ASN A 31 -8.12 -7.43 -6.18
N LEU A 32 -8.95 -6.57 -5.59
CA LEU A 32 -8.93 -6.28 -4.17
C LEU A 32 -9.91 -7.21 -3.46
N LEU A 33 -9.38 -8.32 -2.97
CA LEU A 33 -10.14 -9.27 -2.17
C LEU A 33 -9.84 -9.03 -0.70
N ASP A 34 -10.91 -8.81 0.07
CA ASP A 34 -10.84 -8.84 1.52
C ASP A 34 -10.35 -10.23 1.94
N ASN A 35 -9.33 -10.27 2.79
CA ASN A 35 -8.80 -11.52 3.31
C ASN A 35 -8.46 -11.35 4.80
N GLU A 36 -8.24 -12.48 5.47
CA GLU A 36 -8.01 -12.49 6.92
C GLU A 36 -6.73 -11.76 7.34
N ARG A 37 -5.73 -11.69 6.45
CA ARG A 37 -4.41 -11.15 6.77
C ARG A 37 -4.26 -9.68 6.42
N TYR A 38 -4.64 -9.29 5.21
CA TYR A 38 -4.46 -7.97 4.64
C TYR A 38 -5.80 -7.28 4.42
N ARG A 39 -5.86 -6.02 4.86
CA ARG A 39 -7.08 -5.19 4.79
C ARG A 39 -7.00 -4.13 3.69
N ARG A 40 -5.79 -3.71 3.34
CA ARG A 40 -5.56 -2.62 2.39
C ARG A 40 -4.24 -2.84 1.68
N VAL A 41 -4.18 -2.46 0.41
CA VAL A 41 -2.94 -2.30 -0.33
C VAL A 41 -2.88 -0.89 -0.90
N CYS A 42 -1.73 -0.23 -0.75
CA CYS A 42 -1.44 1.07 -1.34
C CYS A 42 -0.48 0.91 -2.52
N PHE A 43 -0.62 1.78 -3.54
CA PHE A 43 0.19 1.73 -4.75
C PHE A 43 0.95 3.04 -4.93
N ASP A 44 2.22 2.96 -5.29
CA ASP A 44 3.08 4.11 -5.53
C ASP A 44 3.84 3.94 -6.86
N PRO A 45 3.59 4.78 -7.87
CA PRO A 45 4.39 4.80 -9.08
C PRO A 45 5.75 5.45 -8.79
N VAL A 46 6.83 4.72 -9.07
CA VAL A 46 8.19 5.17 -8.81
C VAL A 46 9.06 5.02 -10.05
N GLY A 47 10.06 5.89 -10.19
CA GLY A 47 11.14 5.71 -11.16
C GLY A 47 12.31 5.00 -10.50
N VAL A 48 12.74 3.87 -11.06
CA VAL A 48 13.94 3.14 -10.62
C VAL A 48 14.89 3.05 -11.81
N ASP A 49 16.08 3.63 -11.68
CA ASP A 49 17.10 3.65 -12.73
C ASP A 49 16.58 4.19 -14.08
N GLY A 50 15.62 5.12 -14.04
CA GLY A 50 14.98 5.71 -15.21
C GLY A 50 13.79 4.93 -15.76
N GLU A 51 13.50 3.73 -15.24
CA GLU A 51 12.39 2.90 -15.68
C GLU A 51 11.16 3.06 -14.76
N PRO A 52 9.93 3.14 -15.31
CA PRO A 52 8.72 3.22 -14.51
C PRO A 52 8.42 1.88 -13.82
N ARG A 53 8.14 1.94 -12.53
CA ARG A 53 7.77 0.80 -11.68
C ARG A 53 6.57 1.16 -10.82
N VAL A 54 5.90 0.15 -10.27
CA VAL A 54 4.84 0.34 -9.27
C VAL A 54 5.15 -0.49 -8.04
N ARG A 55 5.18 0.17 -6.88
CA ARG A 55 5.34 -0.47 -5.56
C ARG A 55 3.98 -0.66 -4.90
N PHE A 56 3.77 -1.84 -4.33
CA PHE A 56 2.55 -2.27 -3.66
C PHE A 56 2.87 -2.50 -2.19
N TYR A 57 2.22 -1.75 -1.30
CA TYR A 57 2.42 -1.81 0.15
C TYR A 57 1.21 -2.48 0.81
N HIS A 58 1.37 -3.67 1.37
CA HIS A 58 0.29 -4.44 2.00
C HIS A 58 0.18 -4.10 3.48
N HIS A 59 -1.02 -3.77 3.93
CA HIS A 59 -1.33 -3.48 5.32
C HIS A 59 -2.18 -4.59 5.93
N THR A 60 -1.76 -5.06 7.10
CA THR A 60 -2.62 -5.91 7.93
C THR A 60 -3.78 -5.11 8.53
N HIS A 61 -4.79 -5.80 9.04
CA HIS A 61 -5.93 -5.19 9.71
C HIS A 61 -5.53 -4.26 10.87
N GLY A 62 -4.46 -4.57 11.62
CA GLY A 62 -3.98 -3.71 12.71
C GLY A 62 -3.28 -2.42 12.25
N GLN A 63 -2.75 -2.40 11.02
CA GLN A 63 -1.94 -1.30 10.49
C GLN A 63 -2.76 -0.26 9.72
N THR A 64 -4.06 -0.50 9.49
CA THR A 64 -4.92 0.42 8.75
C THR A 64 -5.50 1.54 9.59
N ALA A 65 -5.42 1.45 10.92
CA ALA A 65 -6.03 2.37 11.88
C ALA A 65 -5.29 3.72 12.05
N GLY A 66 -4.08 3.89 11.52
CA GLY A 66 -3.22 5.06 11.78
C GLY A 66 -3.13 6.09 10.64
N GLY A 67 -4.10 6.17 9.73
CA GLY A 67 -4.12 7.18 8.67
C GLY A 67 -5.04 8.33 9.04
N GLY A 68 -4.58 9.27 9.87
CA GLY A 68 -5.35 10.44 10.27
C GLY A 68 -5.70 11.36 9.09
N CYS A 69 -6.81 11.06 8.41
CA CYS A 69 -7.80 12.05 7.99
C CYS A 69 -9.12 11.63 8.65
N GLY A 70 -9.23 11.83 9.96
CA GLY A 70 -10.51 11.72 10.65
C GLY A 70 -11.41 12.85 10.18
N GLY A 71 -12.14 12.66 9.08
CA GLY A 71 -13.36 13.39 8.83
C GLY A 71 -14.37 13.06 9.95
N PRO A 72 -15.25 14.00 10.33
CA PRO A 72 -16.26 13.71 11.34
C PRO A 72 -17.09 12.49 10.93
N PRO A 73 -17.60 11.70 11.90
CA PRO A 73 -18.42 10.53 11.59
C PRO A 73 -19.59 10.96 10.71
N VAL A 74 -19.69 10.40 9.51
CA VAL A 74 -20.91 10.47 8.70
C VAL A 74 -21.98 9.66 9.42
N ALA A 75 -23.05 10.32 9.86
CA ALA A 75 -24.19 9.66 10.46
C ALA A 75 -24.87 8.75 9.41
N PRO A 76 -25.38 7.57 9.80
CA PRO A 76 -26.15 6.73 8.90
C PRO A 76 -27.47 7.41 8.50
N GLU A 77 -27.86 7.24 7.24
CA GLU A 77 -29.18 7.63 6.70
C GLU A 77 -30.31 6.72 7.22
#